data_AF-A0A7X6XRE7-F1
#
_entry.id   AF-A0A7X6XRE7-F1
#
_cell.length_a   1.000
_cell.length_b   1.000
_cell.length_c   1.000
_cell.angle_alpha   90.00
_cell.angle_beta   90.00
_cell.angle_gamma   90.00
#
_symmetry.space_group_name_H-M   'P 1'
#
loop_
_entity.id
_entity.type
_entity.pdbx_description
1 polymer ?
#
loop_
_entity_poly.entity_id
_entity_poly.type
_entity_poly.pdbx_seq_one_letter_code
_entity_poly.pdbx_strand_id
1 'polypeptide(L)' 'IPRKVVTGISSGEVTEIKSGLTEGELVVTAVIDPQAMGQGQSQFRGPGGPMGGMPRGMRGGRR' A
#
# COMPACT_ATOMS: atom_id res chain seq x y z
N ILE A 1 -13.86 -10.63 14.83
CA ILE A 1 -12.85 -9.89 15.65
C ILE A 1 -11.47 -10.30 15.15
N PRO A 2 -10.63 -9.38 14.64
CA PRO A 2 -9.26 -9.70 14.24
C PRO A 2 -8.38 -9.98 15.47
N ARG A 3 -7.48 -10.96 15.35
CA ARG A 3 -6.59 -11.39 16.44
C ARG A 3 -5.13 -11.27 16.03
N LYS A 4 -4.28 -10.93 17.00
CA LYS A 4 -2.83 -10.93 16.85
C LYS A 4 -2.31 -12.35 17.06
N VAL A 5 -1.42 -12.79 16.19
CA VAL A 5 -0.75 -14.10 16.24
C VAL A 5 0.75 -13.91 16.18
N VAL A 6 1.51 -14.84 16.74
CA VAL A 6 2.96 -14.86 16.64
C VAL A 6 3.35 -15.87 15.56
N THR A 7 4.00 -15.38 14.51
CA THR A 7 4.46 -16.19 13.38
C THR A 7 5.91 -16.65 13.56
N GLY A 8 6.22 -17.82 13.04
CA GLY A 8 7.55 -18.42 12.99
C GLY A 8 8.23 -18.19 11.64
N ILE A 9 8.86 -19.26 11.13
CA ILE A 9 9.50 -19.22 9.81
C ILE A 9 8.41 -19.20 8.73
N SER A 10 8.63 -18.39 7.69
CA SER A 10 7.77 -18.36 6.50
C SER A 10 8.53 -18.94 5.31
N SER A 11 7.99 -19.96 4.68
CA SER A 11 8.49 -20.56 3.44
C SER A 11 7.49 -20.28 2.32
N GLY A 12 7.62 -19.12 1.68
CA GLY A 12 6.81 -18.74 0.50
C GLY A 12 5.29 -18.86 0.70
N GLU A 13 4.76 -20.04 0.39
CA GLU A 13 3.34 -20.40 0.44
C GLU A 13 2.84 -20.70 1.86
N VAL A 14 3.72 -21.01 2.81
CA VAL A 14 3.34 -21.44 4.17
C VAL A 14 4.06 -20.60 5.22
N THR A 15 3.30 -20.15 6.22
CA THR A 15 3.83 -19.47 7.42
C THR A 15 3.49 -20.29 8.66
N GLU A 16 4.51 -20.64 9.44
CA GLU A 16 4.32 -21.29 10.74
C GLU A 16 3.67 -20.32 11.74
N ILE A 17 2.69 -20.79 12.51
CA ILE A 17 2.09 -20.02 13.62
C ILE A 17 2.51 -20.66 14.94
N LYS A 18 3.21 -19.88 15.77
CA LYS A 18 3.75 -20.34 17.07
C LYS A 18 2.74 -20.18 18.20
N SER A 19 1.90 -19.14 18.15
CA SER A 19 0.86 -18.91 19.16
C SER A 19 -0.21 -17.92 18.68
N GLY A 20 -1.36 -17.92 19.38
CA GLY A 20 -2.48 -17.01 19.12
C GLY A 20 -3.64 -17.62 18.34
N LEU A 21 -3.50 -18.89 17.90
CA LEU A 21 -4.57 -19.70 17.32
C LEU A 21 -4.66 -21.06 18.02
N THR A 22 -5.83 -21.65 17.95
CA THR A 22 -6.10 -23.02 18.42
C THR A 22 -6.26 -23.98 17.24
N GLU A 23 -5.88 -25.26 17.43
CA GLU A 23 -6.08 -26.28 16.40
C GLU A 23 -7.57 -26.42 16.03
N GLY A 24 -7.85 -26.58 14.74
CA GLY A 24 -9.21 -26.65 14.21
C GLY A 24 -9.90 -25.30 14.00
N GLU A 25 -9.22 -24.20 14.31
CA GLU A 25 -9.76 -22.86 14.11
C GLU A 25 -9.75 -22.44 12.63
N LEU A 26 -10.88 -21.94 12.15
CA LEU A 26 -11.01 -21.44 10.78
C LEU A 26 -10.38 -20.05 10.65
N VAL A 27 -9.40 -19.93 9.75
CA VAL A 27 -8.72 -18.67 9.43
C VAL A 27 -9.07 -18.27 8.00
N VAL A 28 -9.39 -16.99 7.81
CA VAL A 28 -9.62 -16.44 6.46
C VAL A 28 -8.27 -16.21 5.80
N THR A 29 -7.90 -17.07 4.85
CA THR A 29 -6.72 -16.90 4.00
C THR A 29 -7.11 -16.14 2.73
N ALA A 30 -7.15 -14.81 2.80
CA ALA A 30 -7.16 -14.00 1.58
C ALA A 30 -5.71 -13.88 1.09
N VAL A 31 -5.45 -14.17 -0.18
CA VAL A 31 -4.18 -13.81 -0.81
C VAL A 31 -4.13 -12.29 -0.85
N ILE A 32 -3.45 -11.68 0.11
CA ILE A 32 -3.18 -10.25 0.10
C ILE A 32 -2.02 -10.06 -0.86
N ASP A 33 -2.31 -9.68 -2.10
CA ASP A 33 -1.28 -9.18 -3.01
C ASP A 33 -0.78 -7.83 -2.43
N PRO A 34 0.47 -7.74 -1.95
CA PRO A 34 1.01 -6.51 -1.40
C PRO A 34 1.02 -5.38 -2.44
N GLN A 35 1.07 -5.71 -3.73
CA GLN A 35 1.00 -4.73 -4.81
C GLN A 35 -0.39 -4.11 -4.93
N ALA A 36 -1.46 -4.85 -4.60
CA ALA A 36 -2.82 -4.34 -4.58
C ALA A 36 -3.08 -3.37 -3.41
N MET A 37 -2.43 -3.57 -2.26
CA MET A 37 -2.56 -2.67 -1.11
C MET A 37 -1.84 -1.32 -1.29
N GLY A 38 -0.85 -1.25 -2.18
CA GLY A 38 -0.15 -0.01 -2.54
C GLY A 38 -0.96 0.94 -3.43
N GLN A 39 -2.04 0.47 -4.06
CA GLN A 39 -2.83 1.28 -5.01
C GLN A 39 -3.97 2.08 -4.36
N GLY A 40 -4.12 2.04 -3.04
CA GLY A 40 -5.16 2.78 -2.30
C GLY A 40 -4.77 4.19 -1.85
N GLN A 41 -3.53 4.63 -2.02
CA GLN A 41 -3.09 5.99 -1.71
C GLN A 41 -2.61 6.71 -2.96
N SER A 42 -3.43 6.74 -4.02
CA SER A 42 -3.30 7.83 -4.97
C SER A 42 -3.55 9.12 -4.20
N GLN A 43 -2.48 9.89 -3.98
CA GLN A 43 -2.51 11.25 -3.48
C GLN A 43 -3.79 11.94 -3.92
N PHE A 44 -4.67 12.27 -2.97
CA PHE A 44 -5.63 13.33 -3.17
C PHE A 44 -4.83 14.60 -3.46
N ARG A 45 -4.49 14.81 -4.74
CA ARG A 45 -4.15 16.13 -5.27
C ARG A 45 -5.43 16.92 -5.21
N GLY A 46 -5.68 17.53 -4.05
CA GLY A 46 -6.55 18.70 -4.00
C GLY A 46 -6.11 19.69 -5.09
N PRO A 47 -7.02 20.51 -5.62
CA PRO A 47 -6.73 21.47 -6.66
C PRO A 47 -5.84 22.60 -6.09
N GLY A 48 -4.54 22.35 -5.97
CA GLY A 48 -3.61 23.29 -5.32
C GLY A 48 -2.16 22.81 -5.17
N GLY A 49 -1.71 21.82 -5.95
CA GLY A 49 -0.29 21.40 -5.97
C GLY A 49 0.64 22.48 -6.56
N PRO A 50 1.92 22.50 -6.18
CA PRO A 50 2.80 23.67 -6.25
C PRO A 50 3.09 24.10 -7.69
N MET A 51 3.20 25.42 -7.88
CA MET A 51 3.58 26.13 -9.12
C MET A 51 4.94 25.70 -9.68
N GLY A 52 5.04 24.47 -10.18
CA GLY A 52 6.19 23.94 -10.88
C GLY A 52 5.91 23.97 -12.38
N GLY A 53 6.16 25.09 -13.04
CA GLY A 53 6.07 25.14 -14.49
C GLY A 53 5.76 26.52 -15.05
N MET A 54 6.68 27.47 -14.90
CA MET A 54 6.71 28.58 -15.85
C MET A 54 8.16 28.84 -16.23
N PRO A 55 8.63 28.31 -17.38
CA PRO A 55 9.90 28.73 -17.94
C PRO A 55 9.82 30.23 -18.16
N ARG A 56 10.63 30.98 -17.41
CA ARG A 56 10.72 32.44 -17.52
C ARG A 56 11.53 32.75 -18.78
N GLY A 57 10.91 32.64 -19.95
CA GLY A 57 11.67 32.75 -21.20
C GLY A 57 10.90 32.56 -22.50
N MET A 58 9.60 32.83 -22.56
CA MET A 58 8.86 32.86 -23.83
C MET A 58 7.70 33.86 -23.78
N ARG A 59 8.03 35.15 -23.83
CA ARG A 59 7.16 36.12 -24.51
C ARG A 59 8.01 36.93 -25.46
N GLY A 60 8.28 36.30 -26.61
CA GLY A 60 8.79 36.99 -27.77
C GLY A 60 7.76 38.01 -28.28
N GLY A 61 8.29 39.14 -28.75
CA GLY A 61 7.86 39.85 -29.95
C GLY A 61 6.37 40.12 -30.15
N ARG A 62 5.95 41.35 -29.87
CA ARG A 62 5.18 42.21 -30.79
C ARG A 62 4.82 43.51 -30.10
N ARG A 63 5.58 44.56 -30.39
CA ARG A 63 5.17 45.85 -30.98
C ARG A 63 6.24 46.89 -30.69
#